data_AF-A0A443S7S6-F1
#
_entry.id   AF-A0A443S7S6-F1
#
_cell.length_a   1.000
_cell.length_b   1.000
_cell.length_c   1.000
_cell.angle_alpha   90.00
_cell.angle_beta   90.00
_cell.angle_gamma   90.00
#
_symmetry.space_group_name_H-M   'P 1'
#
loop_
_entity.id
_entity.type
_entity.pdbx_description
1 polymer ?
#
loop_
_entity_poly.entity_id
_entity_poly.type
_entity_poly.pdbx_seq_one_letter_code
_entity_poly.pdbx_strand_id
1 'polypeptide(L)'
;MRNLNISSFSKIQNEFCANIRYMCQNCFSGLIYLVNGNNELFSVNVDHQDIKKLNFAWKSEETQNLEVVSMCFLMDEMGVCIAFASGEIVVYDCENETTSCVASITSGISNLSVSPDQELIVIITNESSFILMDKMFDPICEKVIDVSEFGCGEAVNVGWGSKQTQFHGS
;
A
#
# COMPACT_ATOMS: atom_id res chain seq x y z
N MET A 1 21.70 -4.38 15.80
CA MET A 1 21.90 -5.07 14.51
C MET A 1 23.34 -4.83 14.01
N ARG A 2 24.35 -5.60 14.46
CA ARG A 2 25.77 -5.40 14.10
C ARG A 2 26.35 -6.49 13.18
N ASN A 3 25.56 -7.48 12.77
CA ASN A 3 26.04 -8.69 12.10
C ASN A 3 25.30 -9.02 10.78
N LEU A 4 24.63 -8.05 10.15
CA LEU A 4 24.07 -8.28 8.81
C LEU A 4 25.18 -8.02 7.79
N ASN A 5 25.74 -9.11 7.24
CA ASN A 5 26.68 -9.04 6.13
C ASN A 5 25.94 -9.39 4.84
N ILE A 6 26.00 -8.50 3.86
CA ILE A 6 25.51 -8.78 2.51
C ILE A 6 26.46 -9.81 1.90
N SER A 7 25.99 -11.03 1.71
CA SER A 7 26.80 -12.14 1.17
C SER A 7 26.89 -12.13 -0.35
N SER A 8 25.89 -11.57 -1.02
CA SER A 8 25.80 -11.50 -2.48
C SER A 8 25.12 -10.20 -2.88
N PHE A 9 25.71 -9.48 -3.82
CA PHE A 9 25.11 -8.31 -4.44
C PHE A 9 25.47 -8.26 -5.92
N SER A 10 24.53 -7.79 -6.73
CA SER A 10 24.76 -7.40 -8.12
C SER A 10 24.53 -5.91 -8.23
N LYS A 11 25.36 -5.21 -9.00
CA LYS A 11 25.19 -3.79 -9.27
C LYS A 11 24.82 -3.62 -10.72
N ILE A 12 23.58 -3.19 -10.96
CA ILE A 12 23.11 -2.83 -12.29
C ILE A 12 23.12 -1.30 -12.35
N GLN A 13 23.88 -0.73 -13.29
CA GLN A 13 23.90 0.71 -13.53
C GLN A 13 23.06 1.03 -14.76
N ASN A 14 22.00 1.80 -14.56
CA ASN A 14 21.14 2.26 -15.63
C ASN A 14 20.67 3.68 -15.31
N GLU A 15 20.90 4.61 -16.25
CA GLU A 15 20.51 6.02 -16.11
C GLU A 15 18.99 6.18 -15.97
N PHE A 16 18.20 5.26 -16.53
CA PHE A 16 16.74 5.28 -16.46
C PHE A 16 16.20 4.89 -15.07
N CYS A 17 17.00 4.21 -14.24
CA CYS A 17 16.62 3.81 -12.87
C CYS A 17 17.09 4.82 -11.80
N ALA A 18 17.23 6.09 -12.15
CA ALA A 18 17.45 7.14 -11.16
C ALA A 18 16.16 7.37 -10.34
N ASN A 19 16.30 7.61 -9.03
CA ASN A 19 15.19 8.01 -8.16
C ASN A 19 14.03 7.00 -8.07
N ILE A 20 14.34 5.72 -7.84
CA ILE A 20 13.34 4.69 -7.55
C ILE A 20 12.60 5.04 -6.25
N ARG A 21 11.27 4.98 -6.27
CA ARG A 21 10.40 5.30 -5.13
C ARG A 21 9.77 4.06 -4.52
N TYR A 22 9.24 3.17 -5.36
CA TYR A 22 8.61 1.94 -4.93
C TYR A 22 9.10 0.76 -5.75
N MET A 23 9.02 -0.42 -5.15
CA MET A 23 9.32 -1.69 -5.80
C MET A 23 8.39 -2.78 -5.30
N CYS A 24 8.11 -3.74 -6.16
CA CYS A 24 7.49 -5.00 -5.78
C CYS A 24 8.12 -6.15 -6.57
N GLN A 25 7.93 -7.38 -6.10
CA GLN A 25 8.53 -8.56 -6.74
C GLN A 25 7.43 -9.52 -7.17
N ASN A 26 7.58 -10.05 -8.38
CA ASN A 26 6.84 -11.22 -8.83
C ASN A 26 7.41 -12.46 -8.14
N CYS A 27 6.61 -13.09 -7.28
CA CYS A 27 7.01 -14.28 -6.54
C CYS A 27 7.22 -15.53 -7.41
N PHE A 28 6.65 -15.58 -8.62
CA PHE A 28 6.76 -16.71 -9.54
C PHE A 28 7.99 -16.61 -10.43
N SER A 29 8.21 -15.45 -11.06
CA SER A 29 9.30 -15.26 -12.03
C SER A 29 10.57 -14.69 -11.42
N GLY A 30 10.50 -14.14 -10.20
CA GLY A 30 11.60 -13.41 -9.57
C GLY A 30 11.85 -12.02 -10.17
N LEU A 31 11.08 -11.61 -11.17
CA LEU A 31 11.15 -10.25 -11.74
C LEU A 31 10.80 -9.21 -10.67
N ILE A 32 11.59 -8.14 -10.62
CA ILE A 32 11.33 -7.00 -9.75
C ILE A 32 10.76 -5.88 -10.60
N TYR A 33 9.64 -5.31 -10.17
CA TYR A 33 9.06 -4.12 -10.77
C TYR A 33 9.45 -2.90 -9.95
N LEU A 34 9.80 -1.82 -10.64
CA LEU A 34 10.25 -0.57 -10.05
C LEU A 34 9.46 0.59 -10.65
N VAL A 35 9.09 1.57 -9.82
CA VAL A 35 8.65 2.88 -10.31
C VAL A 35 9.60 3.98 -9.86
N ASN A 36 9.94 4.87 -10.78
CA ASN A 36 10.77 6.04 -10.49
C ASN A 36 9.92 7.26 -10.12
N GLY A 37 10.56 8.36 -9.74
CA GLY A 37 9.90 9.62 -9.42
C GLY A 37 9.19 10.33 -10.58
N ASN A 38 9.34 9.83 -11.81
CA ASN A 38 8.60 10.30 -12.99
C ASN A 38 7.39 9.40 -13.32
N ASN A 39 7.05 8.45 -12.43
CA ASN A 39 6.02 7.43 -12.62
C ASN A 39 6.27 6.49 -13.80
N GLU A 40 7.53 6.29 -14.19
CA GLU A 40 7.89 5.32 -15.22
C GLU A 40 8.08 3.94 -14.58
N LEU A 41 7.46 2.92 -15.16
CA LEU A 41 7.51 1.54 -14.69
C LEU A 41 8.61 0.76 -15.42
N PHE A 42 9.39 -0.01 -14.66
CA PHE A 42 10.46 -0.87 -15.17
C PHE A 42 10.31 -2.27 -14.62
N SER A 43 10.69 -3.28 -15.41
CA SER A 43 10.96 -4.62 -14.91
C SER A 43 12.47 -4.88 -14.90
N VAL A 44 12.93 -5.56 -13.86
CA VAL A 44 14.33 -5.92 -13.66
C VAL A 44 14.42 -7.42 -13.47
N ASN A 45 15.20 -8.05 -14.34
CA ASN A 45 15.63 -9.42 -14.17
C ASN A 45 17.01 -9.42 -13.53
N VAL A 46 17.08 -9.86 -12.28
CA VAL A 46 18.33 -9.83 -11.49
C VAL A 46 19.36 -10.85 -12.03
N ASP A 47 18.91 -12.00 -12.51
CA ASP A 47 19.77 -13.09 -12.98
C ASP A 47 20.44 -12.73 -14.31
N HIS A 48 19.68 -12.14 -15.23
CA HIS A 48 20.18 -11.70 -16.54
C HIS A 48 20.74 -10.28 -16.52
N GLN A 49 20.64 -9.57 -15.39
CA GLN A 49 21.00 -8.15 -15.24
C GLN A 49 20.32 -7.25 -16.28
N ASP A 50 19.12 -7.61 -16.69
CA ASP A 50 18.36 -6.91 -17.71
C ASP A 50 17.33 -5.98 -17.09
N ILE A 51 17.17 -4.80 -17.70
CA ILE A 51 16.20 -3.79 -17.27
C ILE A 51 15.40 -3.39 -18.49
N LYS A 52 14.09 -3.64 -18.45
CA LYS A 52 13.15 -3.26 -19.48
C LYS A 52 12.24 -2.15 -18.96
N LYS A 53 12.18 -1.03 -19.67
CA LYS A 53 11.14 -0.02 -19.46
C LYS A 53 9.82 -0.57 -20.00
N LEU A 54 8.79 -0.57 -19.16
CA LEU A 54 7.46 -1.06 -19.52
C LEU A 54 6.62 0.06 -20.15
N ASN A 55 5.69 -0.31 -21.01
CA ASN A 55 4.75 0.62 -21.60
C ASN A 55 3.65 1.00 -20.59
N PHE A 56 4.02 1.79 -19.59
CA PHE A 56 3.12 2.31 -18.59
C PHE A 56 2.88 3.80 -18.84
N ALA A 57 1.64 4.14 -19.14
CA ALA A 57 1.20 5.52 -19.33
C ALA A 57 -0.18 5.69 -18.71
N TRP A 58 -0.22 6.25 -17.50
CA TRP A 58 -1.47 6.64 -16.85
C TRP A 58 -1.63 8.16 -16.89
N LYS A 59 -2.84 8.60 -17.23
CA LYS A 59 -3.26 10.01 -17.15
C LYS A 59 -4.60 10.04 -16.46
N SER A 60 -4.68 10.73 -15.32
CA SER A 60 -5.96 11.01 -14.67
C SER A 60 -6.79 11.94 -15.53
N GLU A 61 -8.10 11.72 -15.55
CA GLU A 61 -9.06 12.63 -16.19
C GLU A 61 -9.34 13.87 -15.32
N GLU A 62 -9.18 13.75 -14.00
CA GLU A 62 -9.70 14.73 -13.03
C GLU A 62 -8.59 15.48 -12.24
N THR A 63 -7.39 14.89 -12.07
CA THR A 63 -6.42 15.40 -11.08
C THR A 63 -4.98 15.51 -11.61
N GLN A 64 -4.26 16.55 -11.17
CA GLN A 64 -2.85 16.78 -11.57
C GLN A 64 -1.82 16.07 -10.67
N ASN A 65 -2.20 15.61 -9.48
CA ASN A 65 -1.26 14.96 -8.55
C ASN A 65 -1.19 13.45 -8.77
N LEU A 66 -0.35 13.03 -9.71
CA LEU A 66 -0.12 11.62 -10.03
C LEU A 66 1.05 11.02 -9.23
N GLU A 67 1.39 11.52 -8.04
CA GLU A 67 2.45 10.89 -7.24
C GLU A 67 2.05 9.46 -6.85
N VAL A 68 2.91 8.47 -7.09
CA VAL A 68 2.69 7.11 -6.59
C VAL A 68 2.88 7.09 -5.08
N VAL A 69 1.94 6.46 -4.37
CA VAL A 69 1.98 6.31 -2.89
C VAL A 69 2.19 4.87 -2.45
N SER A 70 1.90 3.90 -3.32
CA SER A 70 2.15 2.49 -3.05
C SER A 70 2.22 1.67 -4.34
N MET A 71 2.88 0.52 -4.26
CA MET A 71 3.01 -0.47 -5.32
C MET A 71 3.02 -1.87 -4.72
N CYS A 72 2.32 -2.81 -5.35
CA CYS A 72 2.40 -4.23 -5.02
C CYS A 72 2.16 -5.11 -6.24
N PHE A 73 2.61 -6.36 -6.18
CA PHE A 73 2.34 -7.36 -7.22
C PHE A 73 1.12 -8.18 -6.81
N LEU A 74 0.11 -8.26 -7.67
CA LEU A 74 -1.09 -9.08 -7.48
C LEU A 74 -0.93 -10.38 -8.28
N MET A 75 -1.07 -11.51 -7.58
CA MET A 75 -0.84 -12.85 -8.13
C MET A 75 -2.00 -13.29 -9.03
N ASP A 76 -3.24 -13.03 -8.64
CA ASP A 76 -4.43 -13.47 -9.40
C ASP A 76 -4.50 -12.75 -10.76
N GLU A 77 -4.19 -11.45 -10.79
CA GLU A 77 -4.16 -10.61 -11.99
C GLU A 77 -2.86 -10.72 -12.79
N MET A 78 -1.83 -11.37 -12.24
CA MET A 78 -0.45 -11.33 -12.77
C MET A 78 -0.01 -9.89 -13.08
N GLY A 79 -0.35 -8.96 -12.19
CA GLY A 79 -0.31 -7.53 -12.44
C GLY A 79 0.42 -6.73 -11.36
N VAL A 80 0.86 -5.53 -11.71
CA VAL A 80 1.41 -4.57 -10.75
C VAL A 80 0.32 -3.55 -10.41
N CYS A 81 -0.15 -3.59 -9.17
CA CYS A 81 -1.06 -2.59 -8.63
C CYS A 81 -0.27 -1.37 -8.18
N ILE A 82 -0.72 -0.19 -8.61
CA ILE A 82 -0.11 1.11 -8.35
C ILE A 82 -1.20 2.04 -7.83
N ALA A 83 -0.99 2.60 -6.65
CA ALA A 83 -1.89 3.59 -6.06
C ALA A 83 -1.30 4.99 -6.22
N PHE A 84 -2.13 5.95 -6.63
CA PHE A 84 -1.76 7.35 -6.78
C PHE A 84 -2.35 8.21 -5.66
N ALA A 85 -1.63 9.26 -5.29
CA ALA A 85 -2.05 10.26 -4.32
C ALA A 85 -3.38 10.95 -4.71
N SER A 86 -3.68 11.03 -6.01
CA SER A 86 -4.94 11.52 -6.56
C SER A 86 -6.16 10.73 -6.09
N GLY A 87 -5.98 9.48 -5.67
CA GLY A 87 -7.08 8.57 -5.32
C GLY A 87 -7.29 7.44 -6.32
N GLU A 88 -6.62 7.46 -7.46
CA GLU A 88 -6.73 6.42 -8.47
C GLU A 88 -5.88 5.20 -8.11
N ILE A 89 -6.44 4.02 -8.30
CA ILE A 89 -5.74 2.74 -8.19
C ILE A 89 -5.78 2.08 -9.55
N VAL A 90 -4.60 1.78 -10.08
CA VAL A 90 -4.44 1.20 -11.40
C VAL A 90 -3.71 -0.13 -11.31
N VAL A 91 -4.06 -1.05 -12.20
CA VAL A 91 -3.36 -2.32 -12.37
C VAL A 91 -2.72 -2.33 -13.74
N TYR A 92 -1.41 -2.57 -13.76
CA TYR A 92 -0.66 -2.88 -14.98
C TYR A 92 -0.63 -4.40 -15.17
N ASP A 93 -1.27 -4.87 -16.23
CA ASP A 93 -1.26 -6.28 -16.63
C ASP A 93 0.10 -6.59 -17.28
N CYS A 94 0.86 -7.50 -16.65
CA CYS A 94 2.21 -7.82 -17.12
C CYS A 94 2.23 -8.71 -18.36
N GLU A 95 1.15 -9.45 -18.65
CA GLU A 95 1.07 -10.33 -19.81
C GLU A 95 0.62 -9.57 -21.05
N ASN A 96 -0.41 -8.74 -20.92
CA ASN A 96 -0.99 -7.98 -22.03
C ASN A 96 -0.34 -6.61 -22.23
N GLU A 97 0.52 -6.18 -21.29
CA GLU A 97 1.13 -4.84 -21.25
C GLU A 97 0.09 -3.70 -21.31
N THR A 98 -1.05 -3.90 -20.66
CA THR A 98 -2.15 -2.92 -20.59
C THR A 98 -2.27 -2.33 -19.18
N THR A 99 -2.95 -1.18 -19.07
CA THR A 99 -3.21 -0.53 -17.78
C THR A 99 -4.70 -0.23 -17.66
N SER A 100 -5.29 -0.54 -16.52
CA SER A 100 -6.69 -0.26 -16.21
C SER A 100 -6.81 0.41 -14.84
N CYS A 101 -7.76 1.34 -14.70
CA CYS A 101 -8.19 1.82 -13.39
C CYS A 101 -9.20 0.84 -12.81
N VAL A 102 -8.93 0.39 -11.59
CA VAL A 102 -9.78 -0.57 -10.88
C VAL A 102 -10.60 0.10 -9.79
N ALA A 103 -10.11 1.21 -9.22
CA ALA A 103 -10.82 1.99 -8.22
C ALA A 103 -10.39 3.46 -8.22
N SER A 104 -11.28 4.34 -7.76
CA SER A 104 -11.00 5.76 -7.57
C SER A 104 -11.62 6.24 -6.26
N ILE A 105 -10.81 6.88 -5.42
CA ILE A 105 -11.16 7.35 -4.09
C ILE A 105 -11.10 8.88 -4.06
N THR A 106 -12.25 9.54 -3.92
CA THR A 106 -12.35 11.00 -4.04
C THR A 106 -11.57 11.77 -2.97
N SER A 107 -11.39 11.22 -1.77
CA SER A 107 -10.60 11.83 -0.70
C SER A 107 -9.08 11.72 -0.91
N GLY A 108 -8.65 11.07 -2.00
CA GLY A 108 -7.24 10.76 -2.26
C GLY A 108 -6.70 9.66 -1.37
N ILE A 109 -5.54 9.13 -1.74
CA ILE A 109 -4.90 8.01 -1.04
C ILE A 109 -3.56 8.47 -0.49
N SER A 110 -3.32 8.23 0.80
CA SER A 110 -2.01 8.44 1.43
C SER A 110 -1.19 7.16 1.47
N ASN A 111 -1.83 5.99 1.58
CA ASN A 111 -1.15 4.70 1.56
C ASN A 111 -2.12 3.58 1.14
N LEU A 112 -1.57 2.51 0.56
CA LEU A 112 -2.29 1.28 0.23
C LEU A 112 -1.42 0.09 0.61
N SER A 113 -2.00 -0.89 1.28
CA SER A 113 -1.35 -2.18 1.56
C SER A 113 -2.29 -3.33 1.24
N VAL A 114 -1.73 -4.40 0.69
CA VAL A 114 -2.43 -5.65 0.44
C VAL A 114 -2.02 -6.66 1.52
N SER A 115 -2.97 -7.48 1.95
CA SER A 115 -2.75 -8.60 2.86
C SER A 115 -1.80 -9.65 2.26
N PRO A 116 -1.08 -10.44 3.08
CA PRO A 116 -0.15 -11.45 2.58
C PRO A 116 -0.77 -12.55 1.73
N ASP A 117 -2.05 -12.86 1.96
CA ASP A 117 -2.85 -13.80 1.16
C ASP A 117 -3.56 -13.16 -0.03
N GLN A 118 -3.44 -11.83 -0.18
CA GLN A 118 -4.03 -11.01 -1.25
C GLN A 118 -5.55 -10.99 -1.30
N GLU A 119 -6.23 -11.30 -0.20
CA GLU A 119 -7.70 -11.31 -0.15
C GLU A 119 -8.28 -9.98 0.37
N LEU A 120 -7.48 -9.21 1.11
CA LEU A 120 -7.85 -7.90 1.67
C LEU A 120 -6.89 -6.80 1.22
N ILE A 121 -7.46 -5.63 0.96
CA ILE A 121 -6.75 -4.40 0.63
C ILE A 121 -7.15 -3.33 1.64
N VAL A 122 -6.15 -2.67 2.24
CA VAL A 122 -6.36 -1.56 3.16
C VAL A 122 -5.84 -0.29 2.51
N ILE A 123 -6.70 0.72 2.42
CA ILE A 123 -6.39 2.03 1.88
C ILE A 123 -6.50 3.04 3.01
N ILE A 124 -5.50 3.90 3.17
CA ILE A 124 -5.55 5.06 4.05
C ILE A 124 -5.84 6.28 3.20
N THR A 125 -6.89 7.02 3.51
CA THR A 125 -7.27 8.23 2.79
C THR A 125 -6.51 9.45 3.32
N ASN A 126 -6.58 10.59 2.64
CA ASN A 126 -6.03 11.85 3.18
C ASN A 126 -6.90 12.47 4.29
N GLU A 127 -8.12 11.95 4.49
CA GLU A 127 -9.06 12.41 5.52
C GLU A 127 -8.93 11.67 6.85
N SER A 128 -7.82 10.95 7.05
CA SER A 128 -7.58 10.11 8.24
C SER A 128 -8.66 9.06 8.46
N SER A 129 -9.24 8.54 7.38
CA SER A 129 -10.04 7.31 7.37
C SER A 129 -9.25 6.17 6.72
N PHE A 130 -9.68 4.93 7.00
CA PHE A 130 -9.25 3.79 6.21
C PHE A 130 -10.46 3.12 5.56
N ILE A 131 -10.23 2.59 4.36
CA ILE A 131 -11.18 1.77 3.62
C ILE A 131 -10.58 0.37 3.54
N LEU A 132 -11.34 -0.62 4.00
CA LEU A 132 -11.04 -2.03 3.81
C LEU A 132 -11.83 -2.51 2.59
N MET A 133 -11.14 -3.10 1.63
CA MET A 133 -11.71 -3.70 0.43
C MET A 133 -11.34 -5.17 0.35
N ASP A 134 -12.11 -5.93 -0.42
CA ASP A 134 -11.70 -7.26 -0.85
C ASP A 134 -10.73 -7.17 -2.04
N LYS A 135 -10.31 -8.33 -2.56
CA LYS A 135 -9.40 -8.41 -3.71
C LYS A 135 -9.99 -7.91 -5.02
N MET A 136 -11.31 -7.83 -5.14
CA MET A 136 -12.00 -7.29 -6.33
C MET A 136 -12.12 -5.77 -6.25
N PHE A 137 -11.49 -5.13 -5.26
CA PHE A 137 -11.61 -3.71 -4.94
C PHE A 137 -13.02 -3.29 -4.51
N ASP A 138 -13.85 -4.24 -4.05
CA ASP A 138 -15.17 -3.94 -3.50
C ASP A 138 -15.05 -3.52 -2.01
N PRO A 139 -15.66 -2.40 -1.59
CA PRO A 139 -15.54 -1.91 -0.22
C PRO A 139 -16.28 -2.81 0.77
N ILE A 140 -15.54 -3.30 1.77
CA ILE A 140 -16.06 -4.06 2.91
C ILE A 140 -16.52 -3.10 4.01
N CYS A 141 -15.67 -2.16 4.41
CA CYS A 141 -16.04 -1.10 5.35
C CYS A 141 -15.11 0.11 5.27
N GLU A 142 -15.58 1.24 5.76
CA GLU A 142 -14.82 2.47 5.92
C GLU A 142 -14.97 2.99 7.36
N LYS A 143 -13.86 3.41 7.98
CA LYS A 143 -13.84 3.96 9.34
C LYS A 143 -12.80 5.06 9.50
N VAL A 144 -13.11 6.03 10.36
CA VAL A 144 -12.15 7.06 10.78
C VAL A 144 -11.10 6.43 11.70
N ILE A 145 -9.83 6.78 11.49
CA ILE A 145 -8.69 6.31 12.30
C ILE A 145 -8.67 7.06 13.64
N ASP A 146 -8.89 8.37 13.59
CA ASP A 146 -8.98 9.22 14.77
C ASP A 146 -10.32 9.02 15.49
N VAL A 147 -10.29 8.35 16.63
CA VAL A 147 -11.47 8.19 17.48
C VAL A 147 -11.49 9.34 18.49
N SER A 148 -12.55 10.15 18.46
CA SER A 148 -12.77 11.22 19.44
C SER A 148 -13.25 10.70 20.80
N GLU A 149 -13.73 9.44 20.85
CA GLU A 149 -14.18 8.77 22.06
C GLU A 149 -13.02 8.02 22.74
N PHE A 150 -13.03 8.05 24.08
CA PHE A 150 -12.08 7.28 24.89
C PHE A 150 -12.34 5.78 24.70
N GLY A 151 -11.30 5.01 24.34
CA GLY A 151 -11.43 3.57 24.06
C GLY A 151 -11.73 2.71 25.30
N CYS A 152 -11.78 1.37 25.12
CA CYS A 152 -12.12 0.38 26.16
C CYS A 152 -11.20 0.33 27.40
N GLY A 153 -10.23 1.23 27.53
CA GLY A 153 -9.30 1.35 28.64
C GLY A 153 -9.67 2.42 29.67
N GLU A 154 -10.89 2.96 29.64
CA GLU A 154 -11.35 3.86 30.70
C GLU A 154 -11.25 3.19 32.07
N ALA A 155 -10.68 3.91 33.03
CA ALA A 155 -10.76 3.55 34.43
C ALA A 155 -12.22 3.64 34.86
N VAL A 156 -12.92 2.50 34.86
CA VAL A 156 -14.28 2.42 35.39
C VAL A 156 -14.19 2.77 36.88
N ASN A 157 -14.74 3.91 37.28
CA ASN A 157 -14.86 4.27 38.68
C ASN A 157 -15.89 3.33 39.32
N VAL A 158 -15.41 2.21 39.84
CA VAL A 158 -16.18 1.16 40.52
C VAL A 158 -16.69 1.58 41.91
N GLY A 159 -16.56 2.85 42.29
CA GLY A 159 -17.17 3.39 43.51
C GLY A 159 -16.55 2.89 44.82
N TRP A 160 -15.33 2.34 44.78
CA TRP A 160 -14.56 1.99 45.98
C TRP A 160 -14.31 3.27 46.80
N GLY A 161 -14.75 3.28 48.06
CA GLY A 161 -14.65 4.44 48.95
C GLY A 161 -15.93 5.29 49.08
N SER A 162 -17.04 4.90 48.45
CA SER A 162 -18.34 5.53 48.71
C SER A 162 -18.86 5.20 50.11
N LYS A 163 -19.70 6.07 50.68
CA LYS A 163 -20.32 5.85 52.01
C LYS A 163 -21.16 4.57 52.08
N GLN A 164 -21.67 4.09 50.94
CA GLN A 164 -22.43 2.83 50.83
C GLN A 164 -21.52 1.60 50.79
N THR A 165 -20.26 1.73 50.35
CA THR A 165 -19.31 0.62 50.16
C THR A 165 -18.25 0.54 51.27
N GLN A 166 -18.37 1.35 52.33
CA GLN A 166 -17.41 1.39 53.43
C GLN A 166 -17.80 0.42 54.57
N PHE A 167 -16.94 -0.57 54.83
CA PHE A 167 -17.06 -1.41 56.02
C PHE A 167 -16.82 -0.58 57.28
N HIS A 168 -17.78 -0.61 58.19
CA HIS A 168 -17.62 -0.04 59.52
C HIS A 168 -17.06 -1.16 60.41
N GLY A 169 -15.78 -1.04 60.78
CA GLY A 169 -15.13 -1.97 61.71
C GLY A 169 -15.79 -1.90 63.09
N SER A 170 -15.94 -3.06 63.74
CA SER A 170 -16.44 -3.19 65.12
C SER A 170 -15.39 -2.75 66.14
#